data_AF-A0A2V6B1B8-F1
#
_entry.id   AF-A0A2V6B1B8-F1
#
_cell.length_a   1.000
_cell.length_b   1.000
_cell.length_c   1.000
_cell.angle_alpha   90.00
_cell.angle_beta   90.00
_cell.angle_gamma   90.00
#
_symmetry.space_group_name_H-M   'P 1'
#
loop_
_entity.id
_entity.type
_entity.pdbx_description
1 polymer ?
#
loop_
_entity_poly.entity_id
_entity_poly.type
_entity_poly.pdbx_seq_one_letter_code
_entity_poly.pdbx_strand_id
1 'polypeptide(L)' 'MGGRTVYPTPLAVRFWNVTTGELAGEFTDHTGRPIYSIALAPDGRRFAYAASDDVVVARTPRL' A
#
# COMPACT_ATOMS: atom_id res chain seq x y z
N MET A 1 20.76 -3.38 -23.30
CA MET A 1 20.68 -2.79 -21.94
C MET A 1 19.37 -2.03 -21.84
N GLY A 2 18.30 -2.70 -21.40
CA GLY A 2 16.97 -2.09 -21.27
C GLY A 2 16.65 -1.87 -19.80
N GLY A 3 17.17 -0.79 -19.22
CA GLY A 3 16.85 -0.44 -17.83
C GLY A 3 15.37 -0.10 -17.72
N ARG A 4 14.61 -0.95 -17.03
CA ARG A 4 13.26 -0.61 -16.59
C ARG A 4 13.37 0.05 -15.22
N THR A 5 13.39 1.37 -15.20
CA THR A 5 13.22 2.15 -13.96
C THR A 5 11.73 2.29 -13.70
N VAL A 6 11.23 1.62 -12.65
CA VAL A 6 9.89 1.86 -12.13
C VAL A 6 10.00 3.00 -11.15
N TYR A 7 9.35 4.14 -11.43
CA TYR A 7 9.17 5.19 -10.44
C TYR A 7 8.16 4.68 -9.40
N PRO A 8 8.54 4.48 -8.13
CA PRO A 8 7.54 4.37 -7.09
C PRO A 8 6.87 5.74 -7.01
N THR A 9 5.59 5.83 -7.39
CA THR A 9 4.75 6.88 -6.83
C THR A 9 4.83 6.67 -5.31
N PRO A 10 5.48 7.58 -4.55
CA PRO A 10 6.03 7.26 -3.23
C PRO A 10 4.96 7.10 -2.14
N LEU A 11 3.69 6.99 -2.53
CA LEU A 11 2.59 7.33 -1.67
C LEU A 11 1.50 6.23 -1.65
N ALA A 12 1.51 5.26 -2.57
CA ALA A 12 0.50 4.20 -2.61
C ALA A 12 0.85 2.98 -1.72
N VAL A 13 -0.18 2.37 -1.12
CA VAL A 13 -0.05 1.05 -0.47
C VAL A 13 -0.37 -0.04 -1.49
N ARG A 14 0.57 -0.95 -1.72
CA ARG A 14 0.42 -2.06 -2.67
C ARG A 14 0.22 -3.38 -1.95
N PHE A 15 -0.69 -4.18 -2.48
CA PHE A 15 -1.00 -5.53 -2.03
C PHE A 15 -0.44 -6.51 -3.07
N TRP A 16 0.37 -7.45 -2.63
CA TRP A 16 1.01 -8.44 -3.48
C TRP A 16 0.57 -9.85 -3.07
N ASN A 17 0.34 -10.71 -4.07
CA ASN A 17 0.24 -12.14 -3.83
C ASN A 17 1.66 -12.69 -3.62
N VAL A 18 1.96 -13.16 -2.41
CA VAL A 18 3.30 -13.66 -2.06
C VAL A 18 3.66 -14.94 -2.81
N THR A 19 2.67 -15.76 -3.18
CA THR A 19 2.88 -17.02 -3.89
C THR A 19 3.19 -16.80 -5.36
N THR A 20 2.47 -15.88 -6.03
CA THR A 20 2.65 -15.64 -7.47
C THR A 20 3.58 -14.46 -7.78
N GLY A 21 3.82 -13.58 -6.80
CA GLY A 21 4.55 -12.33 -6.99
C GLY A 21 3.74 -11.25 -7.72
N GLU A 22 2.46 -11.48 -7.97
CA GLU A 22 1.62 -10.54 -8.73
C GLU A 22 1.08 -9.42 -7.84
N LEU A 23 0.96 -8.23 -8.43
CA LEU A 23 0.28 -7.11 -7.79
C LEU A 23 -1.21 -7.42 -7.75
N ALA A 24 -1.72 -7.62 -6.54
CA ALA A 24 -3.11 -7.96 -6.33
C ALA A 24 -3.98 -6.69 -6.24
N GLY A 25 -3.45 -5.60 -5.67
CA GLY A 25 -4.19 -4.33 -5.62
C GLY A 25 -3.34 -3.15 -5.17
N GLU A 26 -3.91 -1.96 -5.29
CA GLU A 26 -3.29 -0.70 -4.88
C GLU A 26 -4.32 0.18 -4.18
N PHE A 27 -3.90 0.83 -3.10
CA PHE A 27 -4.66 1.85 -2.39
C PHE A 27 -3.99 3.21 -2.61
N THR A 28 -4.68 4.06 -3.39
CA THR A 28 -4.18 5.37 -3.83
C THR A 28 -4.85 6.55 -3.13
N ASP A 29 -5.84 6.30 -2.27
CA ASP A 29 -6.55 7.35 -1.51
C ASP A 29 -5.79 7.70 -0.22
N HIS A 30 -4.54 8.08 -0.40
CA HIS A 30 -3.67 8.64 0.63
C HIS A 30 -3.53 10.14 0.34
N THR A 31 -3.37 10.96 1.37
CA THR A 31 -3.46 12.43 1.33
C THR A 31 -2.35 13.15 0.54
N GLY A 32 -1.68 12.46 -0.38
CA GLY A 32 -0.50 12.97 -1.10
C GLY A 32 0.76 13.01 -0.23
N ARG A 33 0.74 12.38 0.95
CA ARG A 33 1.82 12.42 1.95
C ARG A 33 2.57 11.09 2.06
N PRO A 34 3.89 11.12 2.38
CA PRO A 34 4.66 9.90 2.59
C PRO A 34 4.08 9.04 3.71
N ILE A 35 4.06 7.73 3.48
CA ILE A 35 3.68 6.75 4.49
C ILE A 35 4.93 6.29 5.22
N TYR A 36 4.95 6.44 6.54
CA TYR A 36 6.10 6.07 7.39
C TYR A 36 5.93 4.71 8.06
N SER A 37 4.69 4.26 8.23
CA SER A 37 4.38 2.99 8.89
C SER A 37 3.06 2.41 8.41
N ILE A 38 2.95 1.08 8.44
CA ILE A 38 1.75 0.32 8.08
C ILE A 38 1.55 -0.86 9.04
N ALA A 39 0.30 -1.15 9.38
CA ALA A 39 -0.09 -2.31 10.16
C ALA A 39 -1.35 -2.98 9.57
N LEU A 40 -1.35 -4.30 9.47
CA LEU A 40 -2.51 -5.09 9.03
C LEU A 40 -3.31 -5.59 10.24
N ALA A 41 -4.64 -5.58 10.11
CA ALA A 41 -5.50 -6.21 11.09
C ALA A 41 -5.33 -7.75 11.02
N PRO A 42 -5.52 -8.49 12.14
CA PRO A 42 -5.39 -9.95 12.15
C PRO A 42 -6.35 -10.67 11.20
N ASP A 43 -7.51 -10.06 10.93
CA ASP A 43 -8.50 -10.58 9.98
C ASP A 43 -8.12 -10.32 8.50
N GLY A 44 -7.07 -9.54 8.23
CA GLY A 44 -6.61 -9.17 6.90
C GLY A 44 -7.58 -8.28 6.12
N ARG A 45 -8.71 -7.84 6.71
CA ARG A 45 -9.77 -7.07 6.03
C ARG A 45 -9.55 -5.55 6.12
N ARG A 46 -8.65 -5.13 7.00
CA ARG A 46 -8.33 -3.74 7.26
C ARG A 46 -6.82 -3.58 7.46
N PHE A 47 -6.35 -2.37 7.21
CA PHE A 47 -5.01 -1.95 7.54
C PHE A 47 -5.04 -0.50 8.04
N ALA A 48 -4.02 -0.11 8.80
CA ALA A 48 -3.78 1.25 9.21
C ALA A 48 -2.45 1.72 8.61
N TYR A 49 -2.37 2.99 8.23
CA TYR A 49 -1.12 3.62 7.82
C TYR A 49 -0.97 4.97 8.51
N ALA A 50 0.29 5.32 8.80
CA ALA A 50 0.66 6.61 9.38
C ALA A 50 1.37 7.46 8.32
N ALA A 51 0.83 8.64 8.07
CA ALA A 51 1.43 9.73 7.32
C ALA A 51 1.66 10.92 8.27
N SER A 52 2.49 11.89 7.87
CA SER A 52 3.05 12.97 8.70
C SER A 52 2.30 13.32 10.00
N ASP A 53 1.04 13.73 9.87
CA ASP A 53 0.13 14.23 10.90
C ASP A 53 -1.16 13.41 10.99
N ASP A 54 -1.30 12.35 10.17
CA ASP A 54 -2.53 11.58 10.01
C ASP A 54 -2.30 10.08 10.22
N VAL A 55 -3.22 9.44 10.92
CA VAL A 55 -3.37 7.99 10.95
C VAL A 55 -4.69 7.62 10.30
N VAL A 56 -4.63 6.80 9.26
CA VAL A 56 -5.82 6.39 8.50
C VAL A 56 -6.00 4.89 8.60
N VAL A 57 -7.23 4.46 8.89
CA VAL A 57 -7.64 3.05 8.84
C VAL A 57 -8.45 2.83 7.56
N ALA A 58 -7.94 1.97 6.69
CA ALA A 58 -8.54 1.66 5.40
C ALA A 58 -8.87 0.17 5.28
N ARG A 59 -9.70 -0.17 4.30
CA ARG A 59 -10.03 -1.56 3.99
C ARG A 59 -9.03 -2.10 2.97
N THR A 60 -8.59 -3.33 3.18
CA THR A 60 -7.87 -4.04 2.13
C THR A 60 -8.79 -4.24 0.93
N PRO A 61 -8.31 -4.02 -0.31
CA PRO A 61 -9.09 -4.34 -1.50
C PRO A 61 -9.53 -5.81 -1.47
N ARG A 62 -10.76 -6.08 -1.90
CA ARG A 62 -11.16 -7.46 -2.18
C ARG A 62 -10.43 -7.90 -3.43
N LEU A 63 -9.48 -8.81 -3.23
CA LEU A 63 -8.76 -9.54 -4.27
C LEU A 63 -9.59 -10.75 -4.70
#